data_AF-A0A925KT38-F1
#
_entry.id   AF-A0A925KT38-F1
#
_cell.length_a   1.000
_cell.length_b   1.000
_cell.length_c   1.000
_cell.angle_alpha   90.00
_cell.angle_beta   90.00
_cell.angle_gamma   90.00
#
_symmetry.space_group_name_H-M   'P 1'
#
loop_
_entity.id
_entity.type
_entity.pdbx_description
1 polymer ?
#
loop_
_entity_poly.entity_id
_entity_poly.type
_entity_poly.pdbx_seq_one_letter_code
_entity_poly.pdbx_strand_id
1 'polypeptide(L)'
;MRAIKLAALSLVILFIIITGISLFIPSNIRISRAINIKADKEAVMSAIRDPTRWKTWHPGMENAPLLYVNGKPGGVILDSTSMERPVTIIITKETPDQVTAEFNPKKLRPVTNVWQALSYSSNDSITIQWYMHFNLRWYPWEKFSSLLLEKSHGTRMEEGLGRLKKLFK
;
A
#
# COMPACT_ATOMS: atom_id res chain seq x y z
N MET A 1 -34.71 29.04 18.61
CA MET A 1 -35.31 27.99 17.75
C MET A 1 -35.16 28.24 16.25
N ARG A 2 -35.53 29.42 15.70
CA ARG A 2 -35.39 29.70 14.25
C ARG A 2 -33.95 29.61 13.74
N ALA A 3 -32.99 30.21 14.44
CA ALA A 3 -31.56 30.15 14.07
C ALA A 3 -30.99 28.72 14.09
N ILE A 4 -31.37 27.91 15.08
CA ILE A 4 -30.96 26.50 15.15
C ILE A 4 -31.54 25.70 13.97
N LYS A 5 -32.81 25.94 13.61
CA LYS A 5 -33.44 25.32 12.44
C LYS A 5 -32.73 25.70 11.14
N LEU A 6 -32.33 26.96 10.99
CA LEU A 6 -31.58 27.44 9.82
C LEU A 6 -30.16 26.87 9.78
N ALA A 7 -29.47 26.80 10.91
CA ALA A 7 -28.15 26.19 11.00
C ALA A 7 -28.19 24.69 10.66
N ALA A 8 -29.19 23.96 11.17
CA ALA A 8 -29.41 22.56 10.83
C ALA A 8 -29.69 22.38 9.33
N LEU A 9 -30.54 23.22 8.74
CA LEU A 9 -30.83 23.18 7.30
C LEU A 9 -29.56 23.43 6.46
N SER A 10 -28.74 24.42 6.83
CA SER A 10 -27.48 24.71 6.16
C SER A 10 -26.51 23.53 6.22
N LEU A 11 -26.43 22.85 7.37
CA LEU A 11 -25.57 21.69 7.54
C LEU A 11 -26.03 20.50 6.68
N VAL A 12 -27.35 20.30 6.57
CA VAL A 12 -27.93 19.27 5.68
C VAL A 12 -27.63 19.57 4.22
N ILE A 13 -27.84 20.80 3.76
CA ILE A 13 -27.54 21.20 2.37
C ILE A 13 -26.04 21.03 2.08
N LEU A 14 -25.17 21.48 2.98
CA LEU A 14 -23.73 21.31 2.85
C LEU A 14 -23.34 19.83 2.77
N PHE A 15 -23.93 18.98 3.62
CA PHE A 15 -23.68 17.55 3.60
C PHE A 15 -24.10 16.90 2.27
N ILE A 16 -25.23 17.32 1.70
CA ILE A 16 -25.69 16.85 0.39
C ILE A 16 -24.70 17.26 -0.70
N ILE A 17 -24.23 18.51 -0.71
CA ILE A 17 -23.26 18.99 -1.70
C ILE A 17 -21.93 18.22 -1.57
N ILE A 18 -21.39 18.10 -0.35
CA ILE A 18 -20.15 17.36 -0.08
C ILE A 18 -20.27 15.91 -0.55
N THR A 19 -21.42 15.28 -0.27
CA THR A 19 -21.68 13.90 -0.70
C THR A 19 -21.79 13.81 -2.21
N GLY A 20 -22.51 14.73 -2.86
CA GLY A 20 -22.62 14.81 -4.31
C GLY A 20 -21.25 14.92 -5.00
N ILE A 21 -20.37 15.80 -4.49
CA ILE A 21 -18.99 15.93 -5.00
C ILE A 21 -18.21 14.63 -4.79
N SER A 22 -18.33 14.00 -3.62
CA SER A 22 -17.58 12.78 -3.30
C SER A 22 -17.94 11.58 -4.19
N LEU A 23 -19.15 11.56 -4.77
CA LEU A 23 -19.57 10.49 -5.69
C LEU A 23 -18.80 10.51 -7.01
N PHE A 24 -18.25 11.67 -7.41
CA PHE A 24 -17.37 11.75 -8.58
C PHE A 24 -15.97 11.18 -8.33
N ILE A 25 -15.58 10.98 -7.06
CA ILE A 25 -14.29 10.38 -6.72
C ILE A 25 -14.43 8.85 -6.80
N PRO A 26 -13.57 8.14 -7.56
CA PRO A 26 -13.65 6.69 -7.70
C PRO A 26 -13.44 5.98 -6.36
N SER A 27 -13.99 4.77 -6.19
CA SER A 27 -13.75 3.95 -4.98
C SER A 27 -12.46 3.16 -5.02
N ASN A 28 -11.91 2.95 -6.22
CA ASN A 28 -10.72 2.13 -6.42
C ASN A 28 -9.60 3.01 -6.93
N ILE A 29 -8.54 3.13 -6.15
CA ILE A 29 -7.40 3.99 -6.47
C ILE A 29 -6.14 3.15 -6.47
N ARG A 30 -5.34 3.33 -7.51
CA ARG A 30 -4.06 2.67 -7.65
C ARG A 30 -2.96 3.72 -7.67
N ILE A 31 -2.00 3.57 -6.77
CA ILE A 31 -0.76 4.34 -6.76
C ILE A 31 0.35 3.43 -7.23
N SER A 32 1.25 3.93 -8.07
CA SER A 32 2.37 3.15 -8.59
C SER A 32 3.66 3.95 -8.64
N ARG A 33 4.76 3.26 -8.36
CA ARG A 33 6.13 3.71 -8.57
C ARG A 33 6.93 2.61 -9.23
N ALA A 34 7.90 2.98 -10.04
CA ALA A 34 8.78 2.03 -10.70
C ALA A 34 10.21 2.54 -10.72
N ILE A 35 11.17 1.61 -10.67
CA ILE A 35 12.59 1.93 -10.82
C ILE A 35 13.29 0.84 -11.63
N ASN A 36 14.32 1.25 -12.38
CA ASN A 36 15.21 0.31 -13.06
C ASN A 36 16.36 -0.08 -12.13
N ILE A 37 16.57 -1.37 -11.97
CA ILE A 37 17.63 -1.99 -11.17
C ILE A 37 18.52 -2.79 -12.12
N LYS A 38 19.83 -2.53 -12.10
CA LYS A 38 20.81 -3.27 -12.89
C LYS A 38 21.22 -4.53 -12.13
N ALA A 39 20.35 -5.54 -12.16
CA ALA A 39 20.54 -6.80 -11.44
C ALA A 39 19.70 -7.89 -12.09
N ASP A 40 20.03 -9.14 -11.76
CA ASP A 40 19.25 -10.29 -12.18
C ASP A 40 17.84 -10.28 -11.58
N LYS A 41 16.85 -10.69 -12.38
CA LYS A 41 15.44 -10.72 -11.99
C LYS A 41 15.21 -11.57 -10.75
N GLU A 42 15.80 -12.76 -10.70
CA GLU A 42 15.58 -13.71 -9.63
C GLU A 42 16.23 -13.21 -8.34
N ALA A 43 17.40 -12.57 -8.42
CA ALA A 43 18.04 -11.95 -7.27
C ALA A 43 17.17 -10.87 -6.62
N VAL A 44 16.55 -10.00 -7.43
CA VAL A 44 15.67 -8.93 -6.94
C VAL A 44 14.35 -9.50 -6.43
N MET A 45 13.72 -10.40 -7.17
CA MET A 45 12.44 -11.01 -6.78
C MET A 45 12.58 -11.86 -5.51
N SER A 46 13.70 -12.56 -5.32
CA SER A 46 14.01 -13.25 -4.07
C SER A 46 14.02 -12.31 -2.86
N ALA A 47 14.55 -11.09 -3.00
CA ALA A 47 14.53 -10.09 -1.91
C ALA A 47 13.14 -9.56 -1.57
N ILE A 48 12.23 -9.57 -2.53
CA ILE A 48 10.84 -9.14 -2.38
C ILE A 48 9.98 -10.29 -1.82
N ARG A 49 10.24 -11.53 -2.24
CA ARG A 49 9.53 -12.74 -1.78
C ARG A 49 9.82 -13.09 -0.34
N ASP A 50 10.98 -12.71 0.17
CA ASP A 50 11.42 -13.03 1.53
C ASP A 50 11.09 -11.90 2.52
N PRO A 51 10.08 -12.06 3.41
CA PRO A 51 9.73 -11.05 4.40
C PRO A 51 10.84 -10.76 5.40
N THR A 52 11.80 -11.67 5.59
CA THR A 52 12.96 -11.42 6.47
C THR A 52 13.83 -10.29 5.94
N ARG A 53 13.88 -10.11 4.61
CA ARG A 53 14.65 -9.08 3.94
C ARG A 53 13.91 -7.74 3.87
N TRP A 54 12.62 -7.69 4.16
CA TRP A 54 11.84 -6.44 4.10
C TRP A 54 12.35 -5.39 5.09
N LYS A 55 12.96 -5.80 6.21
CA LYS A 55 13.60 -4.89 7.16
C LYS A 55 14.72 -4.04 6.54
N THR A 56 15.34 -4.53 5.47
CA THR A 56 16.49 -3.87 4.83
C THR A 56 16.10 -2.80 3.82
N TRP A 57 14.95 -2.96 3.16
CA TRP A 57 14.55 -2.10 2.05
C TRP A 57 13.17 -1.45 2.21
N HIS A 58 12.22 -2.10 2.88
CA HIS A 58 10.87 -1.57 3.02
C HIS A 58 10.81 -0.52 4.15
N PRO A 59 10.39 0.73 3.88
CA PRO A 59 10.32 1.76 4.92
C PRO A 59 9.27 1.41 5.98
N GLY A 60 9.60 1.61 7.25
CA GLY A 60 8.70 1.34 8.38
C GLY A 60 8.64 -0.13 8.80
N MET A 61 9.56 -0.97 8.30
CA MET A 61 9.65 -2.40 8.62
C MET A 61 10.92 -2.79 9.38
N GLU A 62 11.79 -1.83 9.67
CA GLU A 62 13.14 -2.06 10.21
C GLU A 62 13.11 -2.91 11.49
N ASN A 63 12.12 -2.67 12.36
CA ASN A 63 11.96 -3.37 13.64
C ASN A 63 10.72 -4.27 13.69
N ALA A 64 10.05 -4.50 12.56
CA ALA A 64 8.82 -5.28 12.54
C ALA A 64 9.10 -6.77 12.84
N PRO A 65 8.42 -7.40 13.82
CA PRO A 65 8.52 -8.83 14.02
C PRO A 65 7.95 -9.61 12.83
N LEU A 66 8.51 -10.79 12.57
CA LEU A 66 8.05 -11.65 11.48
C LEU A 66 6.74 -12.33 11.83
N LEU A 67 5.86 -12.46 10.83
CA LEU A 67 4.68 -13.29 10.90
C LEU A 67 4.97 -14.61 10.19
N TYR A 68 4.82 -15.71 10.91
CA TYR A 68 4.94 -17.05 10.35
C TYR A 68 3.57 -17.54 9.88
N VAL A 69 3.48 -17.89 8.59
CA VAL A 69 2.29 -18.50 7.98
C VAL A 69 2.71 -19.89 7.52
N ASN A 70 2.05 -20.93 8.03
CA ASN A 70 2.40 -22.34 7.75
C ASN A 70 3.87 -22.69 8.00
N GLY A 71 4.47 -22.13 9.07
CA GLY A 71 5.85 -22.42 9.47
C GLY A 71 6.94 -21.69 8.65
N LYS A 72 6.56 -20.82 7.69
CA LYS A 72 7.50 -19.99 6.92
C LYS A 72 7.25 -18.49 7.19
N PRO A 73 8.27 -17.62 7.12
CA PRO A 73 8.06 -16.18 7.18
C PRO A 73 7.18 -15.77 5.99
N GLY A 74 5.91 -15.47 6.27
CA GLY A 74 4.91 -15.11 5.27
C GLY A 74 4.53 -13.62 5.32
N GLY A 75 5.08 -12.88 6.27
CA GLY A 75 4.76 -11.47 6.46
C GLY A 75 5.44 -10.85 7.66
N VAL A 76 4.92 -9.69 8.07
CA VAL A 76 5.41 -8.89 9.18
C VAL A 76 4.24 -8.34 9.99
N ILE A 77 4.44 -8.19 11.30
CA ILE A 77 3.49 -7.58 12.22
C ILE A 77 3.99 -6.16 12.50
N LEU A 78 3.16 -5.17 12.18
CA LEU A 78 3.47 -3.75 12.37
C LEU A 78 2.99 -3.23 13.73
N ASP A 79 1.88 -3.77 14.22
CA ASP A 79 1.31 -3.38 15.51
C ASP A 79 0.46 -4.52 16.06
N SER A 80 0.86 -5.06 17.21
CA SER A 80 0.18 -6.15 17.90
C SER A 80 -0.64 -5.70 19.11
N THR A 81 -0.85 -4.40 19.31
CA THR A 81 -1.57 -3.87 20.49
C THR A 81 -3.04 -4.28 20.54
N SER A 82 -3.62 -4.76 19.44
CA SER A 82 -4.96 -5.38 19.41
C SER A 82 -4.81 -6.86 19.11
N MET A 83 -5.17 -7.71 20.08
CA MET A 83 -5.15 -9.18 19.91
C MET A 83 -6.14 -9.67 18.85
N GLU A 84 -7.27 -8.98 18.66
CA GLU A 84 -8.30 -9.39 17.69
C GLU A 84 -7.97 -8.95 16.25
N ARG A 85 -7.25 -7.82 16.08
CA ARG A 85 -6.90 -7.26 14.77
C ARG A 85 -5.49 -6.64 14.80
N PRO A 86 -4.44 -7.46 14.80
CA PRO A 86 -3.08 -6.96 14.64
C PRO A 86 -2.93 -6.31 13.26
N VAL A 87 -2.12 -5.26 13.18
CA VAL A 87 -1.73 -4.67 11.90
C VAL A 87 -0.67 -5.55 11.28
N THR A 88 -0.95 -6.15 10.13
CA THR A 88 -0.05 -7.08 9.46
C THR A 88 0.11 -6.75 7.98
N ILE A 89 1.25 -7.15 7.41
CA ILE A 89 1.40 -7.31 5.97
C ILE A 89 1.74 -8.76 5.69
N ILE A 90 0.95 -9.43 4.85
CA ILE A 90 1.05 -10.87 4.59
C ILE A 90 1.13 -11.11 3.09
N ILE A 91 2.08 -11.91 2.62
CA ILE A 91 2.13 -12.37 1.23
C ILE A 91 0.94 -13.29 0.97
N THR A 92 0.13 -12.97 -0.02
CA THR A 92 -1.07 -13.74 -0.40
C THR A 92 -0.89 -14.48 -1.72
N LYS A 93 -0.07 -13.95 -2.62
CA LYS A 93 0.21 -14.59 -3.92
C LYS A 93 1.63 -14.32 -4.35
N GLU A 94 2.28 -15.36 -4.85
CA GLU A 94 3.64 -15.31 -5.37
C GLU A 94 3.69 -15.98 -6.75
N THR A 95 4.39 -15.33 -7.68
CA THR A 95 4.70 -15.84 -9.02
C THR A 95 6.14 -15.45 -9.38
N PRO A 96 6.73 -16.03 -10.43
CA PRO A 96 8.06 -15.65 -10.93
C PRO A 96 8.25 -14.14 -11.16
N ASP A 97 7.16 -13.43 -11.47
CA ASP A 97 7.21 -12.04 -11.95
C ASP A 97 6.48 -11.07 -11.04
N GLN A 98 5.75 -11.58 -10.04
CA GLN A 98 4.88 -10.77 -9.21
C GLN A 98 4.78 -11.35 -7.80
N VAL A 99 4.93 -10.50 -6.79
CA VAL A 99 4.63 -10.77 -5.39
C VAL A 99 3.49 -9.86 -4.96
N THR A 100 2.45 -10.43 -4.36
CA THR A 100 1.30 -9.71 -3.83
C THR A 100 1.23 -9.92 -2.34
N ALA A 101 1.15 -8.82 -1.59
CA ALA A 101 0.94 -8.83 -0.16
C ALA A 101 -0.25 -7.96 0.23
N GLU A 102 -0.96 -8.37 1.26
CA GLU A 102 -2.12 -7.66 1.79
C GLU A 102 -1.74 -6.98 3.11
N PHE A 103 -1.90 -5.66 3.13
CA PHE A 103 -1.77 -4.86 4.35
C PHE A 103 -3.13 -4.77 5.02
N ASN A 104 -3.22 -5.24 6.26
CA ASN A 104 -4.42 -5.26 7.08
C ASN A 104 -4.34 -4.19 8.18
N PRO A 105 -4.83 -2.97 7.94
CA PRO A 105 -4.88 -1.92 8.97
C PRO A 105 -6.04 -2.15 9.95
N LYS A 106 -5.91 -1.63 11.18
CA LYS A 106 -6.91 -1.80 12.25
C LYS A 106 -8.34 -1.37 11.90
N LYS A 107 -8.50 -0.20 11.26
CA LYS A 107 -9.80 0.47 11.07
C LYS A 107 -10.21 0.67 9.62
N LEU A 108 -9.24 0.55 8.70
CA LEU A 108 -9.45 0.79 7.27
C LEU A 108 -9.61 -0.55 6.54
N ARG A 109 -10.02 -0.47 5.27
CA ARG A 109 -10.04 -1.66 4.42
C ARG A 109 -8.61 -2.13 4.13
N PRO A 110 -8.42 -3.45 3.90
CA PRO A 110 -7.13 -3.97 3.47
C PRO A 110 -6.66 -3.29 2.19
N VAL A 111 -5.33 -3.15 2.09
CA VAL A 111 -4.67 -2.55 0.93
C VAL A 111 -3.79 -3.60 0.27
N THR A 112 -4.00 -3.83 -1.02
CA THR A 112 -3.20 -4.79 -1.78
C THR A 112 -1.93 -4.12 -2.27
N ASN A 113 -0.78 -4.62 -1.82
CA ASN A 113 0.54 -4.26 -2.30
C ASN A 113 0.96 -5.27 -3.36
N VAL A 114 1.46 -4.79 -4.49
CA VAL A 114 1.98 -5.65 -5.54
C VAL A 114 3.33 -5.12 -6.00
N TRP A 115 4.31 -6.02 -6.02
CA TRP A 115 5.59 -5.81 -6.66
C TRP A 115 5.65 -6.66 -7.92
N GLN A 116 5.89 -6.04 -9.06
CA GLN A 116 5.94 -6.67 -10.36
C GLN A 116 7.28 -6.40 -11.04
N ALA A 117 7.89 -7.46 -11.55
CA ALA A 117 9.10 -7.47 -12.34
C ALA A 117 8.75 -7.36 -13.82
N LEU A 118 9.20 -6.29 -14.46
CA LEU A 118 9.11 -6.09 -15.90
C LEU A 118 10.52 -6.19 -16.49
N SER A 119 10.80 -7.30 -17.15
CA SER A 119 12.07 -7.55 -17.85
C SER A 119 11.86 -7.35 -19.35
N TYR A 120 12.71 -6.53 -19.97
CA TYR A 120 12.76 -6.38 -21.42
C TYR A 120 13.97 -7.16 -21.94
N SER A 121 13.80 -7.92 -23.02
CA SER A 121 14.79 -8.87 -23.57
C SER A 121 16.13 -8.25 -23.99
N SER A 122 16.26 -6.93 -23.99
CA SER A 122 17.44 -6.21 -24.51
C SER A 122 18.36 -5.59 -23.46
N ASN A 123 17.99 -5.58 -22.17
CA ASN A 123 18.76 -4.84 -21.15
C ASN A 123 19.14 -5.71 -19.95
N ASP A 124 20.37 -5.54 -19.45
CA ASP A 124 20.88 -6.05 -18.14
C ASP A 124 20.20 -5.36 -16.93
N SER A 125 19.01 -4.80 -17.13
CA SER A 125 18.28 -4.07 -16.12
C SER A 125 16.83 -4.52 -16.08
N ILE A 126 16.33 -4.75 -14.88
CA ILE A 126 14.94 -5.05 -14.61
C ILE A 126 14.22 -3.80 -14.10
N THR A 127 13.00 -3.58 -14.58
CA THR A 127 12.11 -2.56 -14.02
C THR A 127 11.26 -3.22 -12.93
N ILE A 128 11.41 -2.77 -11.69
CA ILE A 128 10.52 -3.18 -10.60
C ILE A 128 9.44 -2.12 -10.43
N GLN A 129 8.19 -2.51 -10.61
CA GLN A 129 7.02 -1.70 -10.32
C GLN A 129 6.42 -2.11 -8.98
N TRP A 130 6.28 -1.16 -8.06
CA TRP A 130 5.46 -1.31 -6.86
C TRP A 130 4.16 -0.54 -7.07
N TYR A 131 3.02 -1.18 -6.85
CA TYR A 131 1.75 -0.50 -6.79
C TYR A 131 0.89 -0.95 -5.62
N MET A 132 0.05 -0.04 -5.14
CA MET A 132 -0.89 -0.24 -4.05
C MET A 132 -2.30 -0.03 -4.56
N HIS A 133 -3.20 -0.97 -4.27
CA HIS A 133 -4.62 -0.88 -4.61
C HIS A 133 -5.44 -0.57 -3.35
N PHE A 134 -6.11 0.57 -3.37
CA PHE A 134 -6.95 1.06 -2.29
C PHE A 134 -8.42 0.92 -2.67
N ASN A 135 -9.19 0.25 -1.82
CA ASN A 135 -10.63 0.15 -1.94
C ASN A 135 -11.29 1.02 -0.87
N LEU A 136 -11.81 2.18 -1.26
CA LEU A 136 -12.47 3.14 -0.38
C LEU A 136 -13.95 2.81 -0.19
N ARG A 137 -14.52 3.19 0.95
CA ARG A 137 -15.98 3.16 1.13
C ARG A 137 -16.60 4.38 0.44
N TRP A 138 -17.93 4.43 0.44
CA TRP A 138 -18.69 5.47 -0.22
C TRP A 138 -18.67 6.81 0.52
N TYR A 139 -18.30 6.82 1.81
CA TYR A 139 -18.40 8.00 2.66
C TYR A 139 -17.51 9.15 2.17
N PRO A 140 -17.99 10.41 2.22
CA PRO A 140 -17.26 11.53 1.63
C PRO A 140 -15.85 11.72 2.20
N TRP A 141 -15.68 11.58 3.52
CA TRP A 141 -14.38 11.76 4.16
C TRP A 141 -13.32 10.75 3.70
N GLU A 142 -13.71 9.50 3.41
CA GLU A 142 -12.78 8.51 2.84
C GLU A 142 -12.46 8.81 1.38
N LYS A 143 -13.40 9.37 0.63
CA LYS A 143 -13.16 9.81 -0.74
C LYS A 143 -12.17 10.98 -0.79
N PHE A 144 -12.33 11.98 0.08
CA PHE A 144 -11.41 13.11 0.13
C PHE A 144 -10.01 12.74 0.66
N SER A 145 -9.92 11.82 1.62
CA SER A 145 -8.60 11.37 2.12
C SER A 145 -7.75 10.72 1.02
N SER A 146 -8.41 10.20 -0.02
CA SER A 146 -7.73 9.58 -1.14
C SER A 146 -6.79 10.50 -1.92
N LEU A 147 -7.10 11.80 -1.96
CA LEU A 147 -6.30 12.82 -2.62
C LEU A 147 -4.91 12.97 -2.00
N LEU A 148 -4.76 12.54 -0.74
CA LEU A 148 -3.50 12.61 0.00
C LEU A 148 -2.68 11.33 -0.12
N LEU A 149 -3.25 10.22 -0.62
CA LEU A 149 -2.58 8.93 -0.67
C LEU A 149 -1.33 8.96 -1.56
N GLU A 150 -1.40 9.64 -2.69
CA GLU A 150 -0.26 9.79 -3.61
C GLU A 150 0.92 10.46 -2.91
N LYS A 151 0.65 11.54 -2.18
CA LYS A 151 1.67 12.29 -1.44
C LYS A 151 2.20 11.52 -0.24
N SER A 152 1.35 10.79 0.48
CA SER A 152 1.76 10.08 1.70
C SER A 152 2.48 8.76 1.42
N HIS A 153 2.01 7.98 0.44
CA HIS A 153 2.57 6.68 0.10
C HIS A 153 3.62 6.76 -1.01
N GLY A 154 3.45 7.65 -2.00
CA GLY A 154 4.34 7.73 -3.16
C GLY A 154 5.81 7.93 -2.79
N THR A 155 6.11 8.87 -1.89
CA THR A 155 7.49 9.11 -1.42
C THR A 155 8.07 7.89 -0.71
N ARG A 156 7.28 7.21 0.15
CA ARG A 156 7.74 5.99 0.83
C ARG A 156 7.97 4.84 -0.15
N MET A 157 7.15 4.74 -1.20
CA MET A 157 7.33 3.74 -2.25
C MET A 157 8.62 3.97 -3.03
N GLU A 158 8.90 5.23 -3.39
CA GLU A 158 10.15 5.62 -4.05
C GLU A 158 11.37 5.35 -3.16
N GLU A 159 11.30 5.70 -1.87
CA GLU A 159 12.35 5.41 -0.90
C GLU A 159 12.60 3.91 -0.78
N GLY A 160 11.54 3.10 -0.69
CA GLY A 160 11.66 1.65 -0.58
C GLY A 160 12.28 1.01 -1.82
N LEU A 161 11.83 1.41 -3.02
CA LEU A 161 12.43 0.99 -4.28
C LEU A 161 13.88 1.48 -4.42
N GLY A 162 14.18 2.68 -3.92
CA GLY A 162 15.52 3.24 -3.87
C GLY A 162 16.47 2.46 -2.96
N ARG A 163 16.01 2.06 -1.77
CA ARG A 163 16.75 1.18 -0.85
C ARG A 163 16.94 -0.21 -1.47
N LEU A 164 15.91 -0.77 -2.08
CA LEU A 164 15.98 -2.05 -2.79
C LEU A 164 17.05 -2.02 -3.89
N LYS A 165 17.07 -0.96 -4.71
CA LYS A 165 18.11 -0.77 -5.74
C LYS A 165 19.53 -0.72 -5.16
N LYS A 166 19.72 -0.14 -3.97
CA LYS A 166 21.03 -0.08 -3.32
C LYS A 166 21.55 -1.44 -2.86
N LEU A 167 20.68 -2.43 -2.67
CA LEU A 167 21.10 -3.79 -2.28
C LEU A 167 21.80 -4.56 -3.41
N PHE A 168 21.67 -4.09 -4.66
CA PHE A 168 22.20 -4.75 -5.85
C PHE A 168 23.12 -3.85 -6.68
N LYS A 169 23.63 -2.79 -6.07
CA LYS A 169 24.64 -1.91 -6.66
C LYS A 169 26.05 -2.39 -6.39
#